data_AF-A0A4Z0H8N5-F1
#
_entry.id   AF-A0A4Z0H8N5-F1
#
_cell.length_a   1.000
_cell.length_b   1.000
_cell.length_c   1.000
_cell.angle_alpha   90.00
_cell.angle_beta   90.00
_cell.angle_gamma   90.00
#
_symmetry.space_group_name_H-M   'P 1'
#
loop_
_entity.id
_entity.type
_entity.pdbx_description
1 polymer ?
#
loop_
_entity_poly.entity_id
_entity_poly.type
_entity_poly.pdbx_seq_one_letter_code
_entity_poly.pdbx_strand_id
1 'polypeptide(L)'
;MAQVLIFATVISPFVAGILEVIKRLAALPKNFIPLIAVVIGVVLGAVAYPFTDMDVALRLWAGAGAGLSATGLFELVQKRQGRTTKIKED
;
A
#
# COMPACT_ATOMS: atom_id res chain seq x y z
N MET A 1 -12.22 -16.09 6.58
CA MET A 1 -12.16 -14.71 7.11
C MET A 1 -10.91 -14.44 7.94
N ALA A 2 -10.60 -15.21 8.99
CA ALA A 2 -9.39 -15.01 9.79
C ALA A 2 -8.09 -15.00 8.95
N GLN A 3 -7.99 -15.88 7.95
CA GLN A 3 -6.84 -15.95 7.05
C GLN A 3 -6.60 -14.67 6.24
N VAL A 4 -7.66 -13.94 5.86
CA VAL A 4 -7.56 -12.65 5.16
C VAL A 4 -6.91 -11.61 6.06
N LEU A 5 -7.32 -11.55 7.33
CA LEU A 5 -6.79 -10.60 8.30
C LEU A 5 -5.34 -10.93 8.68
N ILE A 6 -5.02 -12.21 8.90
CA ILE A 6 -3.66 -12.67 9.17
C ILE A 6 -2.76 -12.33 7.99
N PHE A 7 -3.17 -12.69 6.78
CA PHE A 7 -2.40 -12.40 5.58
C PHE A 7 -2.19 -10.90 5.42
N ALA A 8 -3.25 -10.08 5.48
CA ALA A 8 -3.14 -8.62 5.42
C ALA A 8 -2.14 -8.05 6.43
N THR A 9 -2.18 -8.52 7.68
CA THR A 9 -1.27 -8.10 8.75
C THR A 9 0.19 -8.42 8.42
N VAL A 10 0.45 -9.60 7.84
CA VAL A 10 1.80 -10.04 7.46
C VAL A 10 2.35 -9.21 6.29
N ILE A 11 1.54 -8.89 5.27
CA ILE A 11 1.99 -8.10 4.11
C ILE A 11 2.04 -6.59 4.34
N SER A 12 1.28 -6.02 5.29
CA SER A 12 1.27 -4.59 5.60
C SER A 12 2.65 -3.93 5.76
N PRO A 13 3.62 -4.48 6.55
CA PRO A 13 4.94 -3.87 6.68
C PRO A 13 5.72 -3.84 5.36
N PHE A 14 5.54 -4.82 4.48
CA PHE A 14 6.17 -4.86 3.17
C PHE A 14 5.61 -3.78 2.24
N VAL A 15 4.29 -3.58 2.26
CA VAL A 15 3.65 -2.48 1.52
C VAL A 15 4.20 -1.13 2.00
N ALA A 16 4.25 -0.91 3.32
CA ALA A 16 4.74 0.33 3.90
C ALA A 16 6.21 0.60 3.51
N GLY A 17 7.05 -0.43 3.56
CA GLY A 17 8.46 -0.34 3.16
C GLY A 17 8.64 0.03 1.67
N ILE A 18 7.93 -0.64 0.77
CA ILE A 18 8.01 -0.34 -0.67
C ILE A 18 7.48 1.07 -0.97
N LEU A 19 6.37 1.46 -0.35
CA LEU A 19 5.82 2.80 -0.49
C LEU A 19 6.83 3.87 -0.04
N GLU A 20 7.52 3.64 1.08
CA GLU A 20 8.56 4.54 1.57
C GLU A 20 9.73 4.68 0.59
N VAL A 21 10.19 3.58 0.01
CA VAL A 21 11.23 3.59 -1.03
C VAL A 21 10.77 4.42 -2.24
N ILE A 22 9.55 4.22 -2.72
CA ILE A 22 9.00 4.98 -3.87
C ILE A 22 8.90 6.47 -3.55
N LYS A 23 8.40 6.84 -2.37
CA LYS A 23 8.30 8.25 -1.93
C LYS A 23 9.66 8.94 -1.85
N ARG A 24 10.73 8.20 -1.55
CA ARG A 24 12.11 8.71 -1.50
C ARG A 24 12.73 8.85 -2.88
N LEU A 25 12.41 7.95 -3.80
CA LEU A 25 12.93 7.95 -5.17
C LEU A 25 12.21 8.96 -6.07
N ALA A 26 10.91 9.23 -5.82
CA ALA A 26 10.09 10.08 -6.66
C ALA A 26 9.34 11.16 -5.85
N ALA A 27 9.34 12.39 -6.36
CA ALA A 27 8.55 13.49 -5.81
C ALA A 27 7.07 13.32 -6.20
N LEU A 28 6.33 12.53 -5.42
CA LEU A 28 4.94 12.19 -5.69
C LEU A 28 3.96 13.22 -5.08
N PRO A 29 2.84 13.51 -5.77
CA PRO A 29 1.73 14.24 -5.18
C PRO A 29 1.11 13.44 -4.02
N LYS A 30 0.93 14.08 -2.87
CA LYS A 30 0.48 13.40 -1.64
C LYS A 30 -0.87 12.68 -1.78
N ASN A 31 -1.75 13.20 -2.64
CA ASN A 31 -3.07 12.62 -2.92
C ASN A 31 -3.03 11.25 -3.60
N PHE A 32 -1.93 10.89 -4.26
CA PHE A 32 -1.79 9.60 -4.95
C PHE A 32 -1.12 8.54 -4.08
N ILE A 33 -0.53 8.92 -2.94
CA ILE A 33 0.14 7.99 -2.03
C ILE A 33 -0.78 6.84 -1.61
N PRO A 34 -2.05 7.07 -1.22
CA PRO A 34 -2.94 5.97 -0.85
C PRO A 34 -3.28 5.04 -2.02
N LEU A 35 -3.49 5.60 -3.21
CA LEU A 35 -3.76 4.80 -4.40
C LEU A 35 -2.55 3.91 -4.73
N ILE A 36 -1.35 4.47 -4.66
CA ILE A 36 -0.10 3.72 -4.89
C ILE A 36 0.06 2.60 -3.85
N ALA A 37 -0.24 2.87 -2.58
CA ALA A 37 -0.19 1.86 -1.53
C ALA A 37 -1.17 0.70 -1.78
N VAL A 38 -2.39 0.99 -2.24
CA VAL A 38 -3.36 -0.04 -2.64
C VAL A 38 -2.84 -0.86 -3.81
N VAL A 39 -2.30 -0.22 -4.84
CA VAL A 39 -1.73 -0.92 -6.00
C VAL A 39 -0.59 -1.85 -5.57
N ILE A 40 0.33 -1.37 -4.72
CA ILE A 40 1.42 -2.20 -4.17
C ILE A 40 0.85 -3.39 -3.40
N GLY A 41 -0.13 -3.16 -2.53
CA GLY A 41 -0.77 -4.22 -1.75
C GLY A 41 -1.45 -5.29 -2.60
N VAL A 42 -2.19 -4.87 -3.64
CA VAL A 42 -2.83 -5.79 -4.60
C VAL A 42 -1.80 -6.59 -5.39
N VAL A 43 -0.73 -5.94 -5.87
CA VAL A 43 0.37 -6.62 -6.58
C VAL A 43 1.04 -7.64 -5.67
N LEU A 44 1.37 -7.28 -4.43
CA LEU A 44 1.92 -8.21 -3.45
C LEU A 44 0.99 -9.38 -3.16
N GLY A 45 -0.31 -9.13 -3.01
CA GLY A 45 -1.32 -10.18 -2.85
C GLY A 45 -1.37 -11.14 -4.05
N ALA A 46 -1.27 -10.62 -5.27
CA ALA A 46 -1.26 -11.43 -6.49
C ALA A 46 -0.02 -12.33 -6.57
N VAL A 47 1.18 -11.76 -6.32
CA VAL A 47 2.44 -12.52 -6.40
C VAL A 47 2.66 -13.47 -5.23
N ALA A 48 1.86 -13.37 -4.16
CA ALA A 48 1.95 -14.24 -3.00
C ALA A 48 1.39 -15.67 -3.22
N TYR A 49 1.02 -16.03 -4.45
CA TYR A 49 0.53 -17.38 -4.80
C TYR A 49 1.43 -18.55 -4.38
N PRO A 50 2.77 -18.48 -4.32
CA PRO A 50 3.58 -19.62 -3.90
C PRO A 50 3.64 -19.77 -2.36
N PHE A 51 3.15 -18.79 -1.60
CA PHE A 51 3.21 -18.79 -0.14
C PHE A 51 1.88 -19.15 0.53
N THR A 52 0.79 -19.26 -0.23
CA THR A 52 -0.52 -19.54 0.34
C THR A 52 -1.50 -20.13 -0.68
N ASP A 53 -2.32 -21.08 -0.22
CA ASP A 53 -3.41 -21.68 -0.99
C ASP A 53 -4.70 -20.83 -1.02
N MET A 54 -4.65 -19.58 -0.55
CA MET A 54 -5.81 -18.70 -0.59
C MET A 54 -6.32 -18.51 -2.02
N ASP A 55 -7.64 -18.43 -2.15
CA ASP A 55 -8.26 -18.01 -3.40
C ASP A 55 -7.71 -16.64 -3.83
N VAL A 56 -7.55 -16.45 -5.14
CA VAL A 56 -6.94 -15.22 -5.68
C VAL A 56 -7.75 -13.99 -5.28
N ALA A 57 -9.08 -14.06 -5.26
CA ALA A 57 -9.93 -12.94 -4.88
C ALA A 57 -9.69 -12.53 -3.42
N LEU A 58 -9.49 -13.51 -2.52
CA LEU A 58 -9.20 -13.27 -1.11
C LEU A 58 -7.81 -12.67 -0.89
N ARG A 59 -6.82 -13.08 -1.70
CA ARG A 59 -5.47 -12.51 -1.66
C ARG A 59 -5.43 -11.07 -2.13
N LEU A 60 -6.11 -10.76 -3.23
CA LEU A 60 -6.21 -9.39 -3.74
C LEU A 60 -6.95 -8.51 -2.72
N TRP A 61 -8.01 -9.03 -2.09
CA TRP A 61 -8.73 -8.30 -1.05
C TRP A 61 -7.87 -8.01 0.19
N ALA A 62 -7.16 -9.01 0.69
CA ALA A 62 -6.25 -8.83 1.80
C ALA A 62 -5.09 -7.88 1.45
N GLY A 63 -4.59 -7.96 0.22
CA GLY A 63 -3.59 -7.05 -0.34
C GLY A 63 -4.06 -5.60 -0.38
N ALA A 64 -5.27 -5.34 -0.89
CA ALA A 64 -5.88 -4.02 -0.89
C ALA A 64 -6.06 -3.48 0.55
N GLY A 65 -6.51 -4.33 1.49
CA GLY A 65 -6.62 -3.99 2.90
C GLY A 65 -5.27 -3.63 3.54
N ALA A 66 -4.23 -4.40 3.26
CA ALA A 66 -2.86 -4.10 3.68
C ALA A 66 -2.38 -2.77 3.10
N GLY A 67 -2.66 -2.52 1.82
CA GLY A 67 -2.48 -1.24 1.10
C GLY A 67 -3.01 -0.04 1.86
N LEU A 68 -4.31 -0.06 2.15
CA LEU A 68 -5.00 1.00 2.89
C LEU A 68 -4.47 1.15 4.33
N SER A 69 -4.09 0.04 4.97
CA SER A 69 -3.51 0.07 6.31
C SER A 69 -2.12 0.72 6.35
N ALA A 70 -1.32 0.56 5.29
CA ALA A 70 0.05 1.06 5.22
C ALA A 70 0.12 2.60 5.14
N THR A 71 -0.87 3.24 4.51
CA THR A 71 -1.00 4.70 4.51
C THR A 71 -1.87 5.22 5.64
N GLY A 72 -2.49 4.35 6.42
CA GLY A 72 -3.53 4.69 7.38
C GLY A 72 -4.84 5.09 6.67
N LEU A 73 -5.96 4.47 7.08
CA LEU A 73 -7.29 4.81 6.53
C LEU A 73 -7.61 6.31 6.65
N PHE A 74 -7.07 6.96 7.68
CA PHE A 74 -7.25 8.38 7.95
C PHE A 74 -6.55 9.29 6.94
N GLU A 75 -5.47 8.84 6.29
CA GLU A 75 -4.85 9.60 5.21
C GLU A 75 -5.69 9.61 3.93
N LEU A 76 -6.55 8.60 3.72
CA LEU A 76 -7.48 8.58 2.59
C LEU A 76 -8.59 9.64 2.69
N VAL A 77 -9.03 9.95 3.92
CA VAL A 77 -10.13 10.90 4.16
C VAL A 77 -9.64 12.35 4.15
N GLN A 78 -8.34 12.57 4.37
CA GLN A 78 -7.77 13.91 4.52
C GLN A 78 -7.19 14.43 3.21
N LYS A 79 -7.74 15.52 2.65
CA LYS A 79 -7.14 16.21 1.50
C LYS A 79 -5.82 16.84 1.92
N ARG A 80 -4.70 16.41 1.32
CA ARG A 80 -3.38 17.01 1.55
C ARG A 80 -2.89 17.74 0.30
N GLN A 81 -2.67 19.04 0.43
CA GLN A 81 -1.99 19.83 -0.60
C GLN A 81 -0.46 19.68 -0.44
N GLY A 82 0.28 19.54 -1.55
CA GLY A 82 1.75 19.47 -1.59
C GLY A 82 2.36 18.15 -2.13
N ARG A 83 3.69 18.13 -2.27
CA ARG A 83 4.51 16.98 -2.75
C ARG A 83 5.30 16.31 -1.62
N THR A 84 5.70 15.05 -1.79
CA THR A 84 6.47 14.27 -0.79
C THR A 84 7.88 14.79 -0.55
N THR A 85 8.51 15.38 -1.57
CA THR A 85 9.83 16.03 -1.49
C THR A 85 9.68 17.51 -1.77
N LYS A 86 10.37 18.38 -1.02
CA LYS A 86 10.52 19.80 -1.36
C LYS A 86 11.39 19.87 -2.61
N ILE A 87 10.81 20.25 -3.75
CA ILE A 87 11.60 20.73 -4.87
C ILE A 87 12.25 22.01 -4.36
N LYS A 88 13.59 22.08 -4.32
CA LYS A 88 14.27 23.37 -4.20
C LYS A 88 13.89 24.13 -5.47
N GLU A 89 13.06 25.16 -5.33
CA GLU A 89 13.03 26.23 -6.32
C GLU A 89 14.37 26.94 -6.18
N ASP A 90 15.23 26.75 -7.17
CA ASP A 90 16.46 27.53 -7.38
C ASP A 90 16.09 28.90 -7.98
#